data_AF-A0A7V9M5H4-F1
#
_entry.id   AF-A0A7V9M5H4-F1
#
_cell.length_a   1.000
_cell.length_b   1.000
_cell.length_c   1.000
_cell.angle_alpha   90.00
_cell.angle_beta   90.00
_cell.angle_gamma   90.00
#
_symmetry.space_group_name_H-M   'P 1'
#
loop_
_entity.id
_entity.type
_entity.pdbx_description
1 polymer ?
#
loop_
_entity_poly.entity_id
_entity_poly.type
_entity_poly.pdbx_seq_one_letter_code
_entity_poly.pdbx_strand_id
1 'polypeptide(L)'
;MTTNYEGGGRMSTYAIRSTLRPLAERTDQEKASRYRVGGIVIALVGLMAAAASLIGNVVVADEAANADTLAWTFGLGTVGFAAVKLGIATMLIGILVRLWLRVDAVKAALPGLKPDVGPDDSARTGDIETAYGPATVTRTVPEKLAIHRMAERMWLSMIAMGPMLVAVGLVFAIVQSGETDTGTFTDLGALVQGTQFLGEGLILAGISFLLGTILSSLRSGGAEVQQALGVSIKTLKMPPSAKAFVGLMAAGVMVAMVQFVGYLVATGQDDPTSWFAWLGPVREFGLGLILSGIVLALYTIGTVLGFQFERLSQIIREGR
;
A
#
# COMPACT_ATOMS: atom_id res chain seq x y z
N MET A 1 -17.20 63.36 -0.78
CA MET A 1 -15.81 63.02 -1.10
C MET A 1 -15.57 61.62 -0.56
N THR A 2 -15.69 60.64 -1.44
CA THR A 2 -15.65 59.20 -1.17
C THR A 2 -14.24 58.69 -1.44
N THR A 3 -13.59 58.10 -0.45
CA THR A 3 -12.33 57.36 -0.59
C THR A 3 -12.58 55.86 -0.53
N ASN A 4 -11.79 55.18 -1.36
CA ASN A 4 -11.92 53.83 -1.85
C ASN A 4 -10.86 52.92 -1.21
N TYR A 5 -11.21 51.62 -1.10
CA TYR A 5 -10.37 50.40 -1.07
C TYR A 5 -9.18 50.24 -0.11
N GLU A 6 -9.20 49.14 0.65
CA GLU A 6 -8.31 47.95 0.58
C GLU A 6 -8.72 47.02 1.75
N GLY A 7 -8.83 45.69 1.67
CA GLY A 7 -8.15 44.71 0.83
C GLY A 7 -8.00 43.45 1.70
N GLY A 8 -9.12 42.89 2.16
CA GLY A 8 -9.15 41.67 3.00
C GLY A 8 -8.86 40.43 2.17
N GLY A 9 -7.58 40.17 1.90
CA GLY A 9 -7.11 38.95 1.25
C GLY A 9 -7.45 37.71 2.09
N ARG A 10 -8.49 36.98 1.67
CA ARG A 10 -8.71 35.60 2.11
C ARG A 10 -7.52 34.76 1.65
N MET A 11 -6.70 34.33 2.61
CA MET A 11 -5.66 33.33 2.39
C MET A 11 -6.34 32.05 1.87
N SER A 12 -6.14 31.77 0.59
CA SER A 12 -6.62 30.58 -0.10
C SER A 12 -5.90 29.35 0.46
N THR A 13 -6.61 28.55 1.26
CA THR A 13 -6.19 27.23 1.77
C THR A 13 -6.23 26.17 0.65
N TYR A 14 -5.55 26.40 -0.47
CA TYR A 14 -5.41 25.43 -1.57
C TYR A 14 -3.96 25.09 -1.94
N ALA A 15 -2.97 25.52 -1.15
CA ALA A 15 -1.55 25.35 -1.47
C ALA A 15 -0.81 24.31 -0.62
N ILE A 16 -1.45 23.19 -0.25
CA ILE A 16 -0.76 22.02 0.34
C ILE A 16 -1.28 20.74 -0.29
N ARG A 17 -1.04 20.52 -1.58
CA ARG A 17 -1.30 19.21 -2.22
C ARG A 17 -0.39 18.92 -3.42
N SER A 18 0.91 19.13 -3.27
CA SER A 18 1.89 18.85 -4.35
C SER A 18 3.18 18.16 -3.90
N THR A 19 3.35 17.82 -2.61
CA THR A 19 4.67 17.44 -2.08
C THR A 19 5.21 16.06 -2.51
N LEU A 20 4.45 15.23 -3.23
CA LEU A 20 4.94 13.92 -3.71
C LEU A 20 4.80 13.67 -5.21
N ARG A 21 4.05 14.49 -5.96
CA ARG A 21 3.87 14.31 -7.40
C ARG A 21 5.02 15.04 -8.13
N PRO A 22 5.91 14.35 -8.86
CA PRO A 22 6.96 15.02 -9.60
C PRO A 22 6.36 15.84 -10.75
N LEU A 23 6.94 17.03 -10.99
CA LEU A 23 6.57 17.89 -12.10
C LEU A 23 7.09 17.31 -13.42
N ALA A 24 6.21 17.22 -14.42
CA ALA A 24 6.46 16.55 -15.69
C ALA A 24 7.66 17.10 -16.48
N GLU A 25 8.00 18.39 -16.31
CA GLU A 25 9.12 19.05 -17.01
C GLU A 25 10.52 18.49 -16.66
N ARG A 26 10.67 17.67 -15.61
CA ARG A 26 12.00 17.22 -15.14
C ARG A 26 12.31 15.73 -15.32
N THR A 27 11.43 14.93 -15.92
CA THR A 27 11.63 13.47 -15.94
C THR A 27 11.47 12.86 -17.33
N ASP A 28 12.59 12.41 -17.91
CA ASP A 28 12.61 11.46 -19.02
C ASP A 28 11.82 10.20 -18.63
N GLN A 29 10.71 9.95 -19.34
CA GLN A 29 9.86 8.78 -19.10
C GLN A 29 10.57 7.46 -19.51
N GLU A 30 11.59 7.56 -20.36
CA GLU A 30 12.36 6.45 -20.91
C GLU A 30 13.41 5.88 -19.94
N LYS A 31 13.86 6.65 -18.93
CA LYS A 31 14.88 6.16 -18.00
C LYS A 31 14.35 5.06 -17.09
N ALA A 32 15.17 4.04 -16.84
CA ALA A 32 14.84 2.94 -15.93
C ALA A 32 14.49 3.44 -14.51
N SER A 33 13.48 2.84 -13.88
CA SER A 33 12.99 3.30 -12.58
C SER A 33 14.01 2.99 -11.48
N ARG A 34 14.60 4.03 -10.86
CA ARG A 34 15.47 3.86 -9.69
C ARG A 34 14.78 3.08 -8.56
N TYR A 35 13.47 3.29 -8.40
CA TYR A 35 12.64 2.55 -7.45
C TYR A 35 12.56 1.05 -7.72
N ARG A 36 12.58 0.62 -8.99
CA ARG A 36 12.54 -0.81 -9.33
C ARG A 36 13.85 -1.49 -8.93
N VAL A 37 14.97 -0.88 -9.29
CA VAL A 37 16.30 -1.41 -8.95
C VAL A 37 16.50 -1.43 -7.44
N GLY A 38 16.18 -0.31 -6.77
CA GLY A 38 16.27 -0.22 -5.31
C GLY A 38 15.40 -1.27 -4.61
N GLY A 39 14.14 -1.44 -5.05
CA GLY A 39 13.24 -2.44 -4.49
C GLY A 39 13.74 -3.88 -4.66
N ILE A 40 14.32 -4.23 -5.81
CA ILE A 40 14.93 -5.56 -6.05
C ILE A 40 16.12 -5.78 -5.12
N VAL A 41 17.02 -4.80 -5.00
CA VAL A 41 18.20 -4.91 -4.13
C VAL A 41 17.79 -5.12 -2.68
N ILE A 42 16.84 -4.33 -2.17
CA ILE A 42 16.33 -4.46 -0.80
C ILE A 42 15.73 -5.86 -0.58
N ALA A 43 14.94 -6.36 -1.53
CA ALA A 43 14.35 -7.69 -1.41
C ALA A 43 15.39 -8.82 -1.43
N LEU A 44 16.42 -8.72 -2.28
CA LEU A 44 17.51 -9.70 -2.31
C LEU A 44 18.31 -9.71 -1.01
N VAL A 45 18.61 -8.53 -0.44
CA VAL A 45 19.26 -8.43 0.88
C VAL A 45 18.39 -9.08 1.95
N GLY A 46 17.09 -8.81 1.93
CA GLY A 46 16.14 -9.46 2.84
C GLY A 46 16.10 -10.97 2.71
N LEU A 47 16.12 -11.49 1.48
CA LEU A 47 16.13 -12.92 1.21
C LEU A 47 17.43 -13.58 1.68
N MET A 48 18.57 -12.91 1.52
CA MET A 48 19.85 -13.39 2.08
C MET A 48 19.82 -13.46 3.61
N ALA A 49 19.26 -12.45 4.28
CA ALA A 49 19.11 -12.46 5.74
C ALA A 49 18.17 -13.59 6.21
N ALA A 50 17.04 -13.80 5.52
CA ALA A 50 16.13 -14.91 5.82
C ALA A 50 16.79 -16.28 5.57
N ALA A 51 17.60 -16.42 4.52
CA ALA A 51 18.35 -17.63 4.24
C ALA A 51 19.42 -17.91 5.33
N ALA A 52 20.13 -16.89 5.78
CA ALA A 52 21.10 -17.01 6.88
C ALA A 52 20.41 -17.44 8.19
N SER A 53 19.26 -16.85 8.51
CA SER A 53 18.41 -17.25 9.64
C SER A 53 17.98 -18.72 9.54
N LEU A 54 17.52 -19.15 8.37
CA LEU A 54 17.12 -20.55 8.14
C LEU A 54 18.29 -21.52 8.36
N ILE A 55 19.47 -21.20 7.84
CA ILE A 55 20.68 -22.02 8.05
C ILE A 55 20.98 -22.12 9.55
N GLY A 56 20.95 -20.99 10.27
CA GLY A 56 21.14 -20.98 11.72
C GLY A 56 20.15 -21.89 12.46
N ASN A 57 18.87 -21.82 12.09
CA ASN A 57 17.83 -22.67 12.68
C ASN A 57 18.06 -24.17 12.40
N VAL A 58 18.47 -24.53 11.18
CA VAL A 58 18.71 -25.93 10.80
C VAL A 58 19.94 -26.52 11.50
N VAL A 59 21.03 -25.75 11.59
CA VAL A 59 22.28 -26.18 12.25
C VAL A 59 22.03 -26.50 13.73
N VAL A 60 21.07 -25.83 14.33
CA VAL A 60 20.84 -25.83 15.77
C VAL A 60 19.64 -26.71 16.17
N ALA A 61 18.86 -27.20 15.21
CA ALA A 61 17.56 -27.85 15.43
C ALA A 61 17.59 -29.11 16.31
N ASP A 62 18.74 -29.77 16.45
CA ASP A 62 18.87 -31.06 17.17
C ASP A 62 19.38 -30.91 18.63
N GLU A 63 19.76 -29.69 19.03
CA GLU A 63 20.34 -29.41 20.34
C GLU A 63 19.45 -28.47 21.14
N ALA A 64 18.69 -29.05 22.09
CA ALA A 64 17.79 -28.30 22.98
C ALA A 64 18.50 -27.21 23.82
N ALA A 65 19.84 -27.23 23.89
CA ALA A 65 20.66 -26.27 24.64
C ALA A 65 20.91 -24.94 23.91
N ASN A 66 20.45 -24.78 22.67
CA ASN A 66 20.84 -23.64 21.82
C ASN A 66 19.70 -22.62 21.62
N ALA A 67 18.84 -22.44 22.62
CA ALA A 67 17.74 -21.47 22.61
C ALA A 67 18.20 -20.05 22.28
N ASP A 68 19.40 -19.68 22.73
CA ASP A 68 20.06 -18.40 22.46
C ASP A 68 20.24 -18.16 20.96
N THR A 69 20.67 -19.18 20.22
CA THR A 69 20.87 -19.07 18.78
C THR A 69 19.54 -18.93 18.05
N LEU A 70 18.53 -19.70 18.47
CA LEU A 70 17.18 -19.62 17.91
C LEU A 70 16.52 -18.25 18.13
N ALA A 71 16.81 -17.56 19.24
CA ALA A 71 16.25 -16.25 19.54
C ALA A 71 16.69 -15.18 18.52
N TRP A 72 18.00 -15.03 18.29
CA TRP A 72 18.48 -14.01 17.34
C TRP A 72 18.25 -14.40 15.88
N THR A 73 18.33 -15.69 15.52
CA THR A 73 18.04 -16.14 14.14
C THR A 73 16.58 -15.93 13.81
N PHE A 74 15.64 -16.14 14.73
CA PHE A 74 14.24 -15.79 14.55
C PHE A 74 14.08 -14.30 14.24
N GLY A 75 14.69 -13.44 15.08
CA GLY A 75 14.65 -11.99 14.90
C GLY A 75 15.18 -11.55 13.53
N LEU A 76 16.31 -12.13 13.10
CA LEU A 76 16.91 -11.89 11.79
C LEU A 76 16.04 -12.37 10.63
N GLY A 77 15.39 -13.52 10.77
CA GLY A 77 14.49 -14.09 9.77
C GLY A 77 13.33 -13.14 9.49
N THR A 78 12.69 -12.61 10.53
CA THR A 78 11.58 -11.65 10.41
C THR A 78 12.03 -10.34 9.77
N VAL A 79 13.24 -9.85 10.10
CA VAL A 79 13.84 -8.67 9.43
C VAL A 79 14.03 -8.94 7.94
N GLY A 80 14.50 -10.13 7.58
CA GLY A 80 14.65 -10.55 6.18
C GLY A 80 13.32 -10.49 5.43
N PHE A 81 12.25 -11.05 6.00
CA PHE A 81 10.91 -10.99 5.41
C PHE A 81 10.34 -9.57 5.35
N ALA A 82 10.58 -8.74 6.35
CA ALA A 82 10.20 -7.32 6.35
C ALA A 82 10.91 -6.54 5.24
N ALA A 83 12.20 -6.79 5.01
CA ALA A 83 12.96 -6.18 3.92
C ALA A 83 12.40 -6.58 2.55
N VAL A 84 12.01 -7.84 2.33
CA VAL A 84 11.31 -8.25 1.09
C VAL A 84 10.04 -7.44 0.86
N LYS A 85 9.21 -7.27 1.89
CA LYS A 85 7.98 -6.46 1.83
C LYS A 85 8.29 -4.99 1.53
N LEU A 86 9.36 -4.43 2.10
CA LEU A 86 9.81 -3.07 1.78
C LEU A 86 10.32 -2.92 0.34
N GLY A 87 10.97 -3.95 -0.20
CA GLY A 87 11.31 -4.01 -1.62
C GLY A 87 10.07 -3.88 -2.50
N ILE A 88 9.00 -4.62 -2.17
CA ILE A 88 7.69 -4.53 -2.85
C ILE A 88 7.10 -3.12 -2.72
N ALA A 89 7.07 -2.54 -1.51
CA ALA A 89 6.56 -1.20 -1.30
C ALA A 89 7.32 -0.16 -2.14
N THR A 90 8.64 -0.25 -2.21
CA THR A 90 9.49 0.63 -3.02
C THR A 90 9.16 0.52 -4.50
N MET A 91 8.95 -0.70 -5.01
CA MET A 91 8.53 -0.91 -6.40
C MET A 91 7.15 -0.29 -6.69
N LEU A 92 6.18 -0.45 -5.78
CA LEU A 92 4.84 0.14 -5.90
C LEU A 92 4.87 1.67 -5.90
N ILE A 93 5.71 2.30 -5.07
CA ILE A 93 5.92 3.75 -5.10
C ILE A 93 6.41 4.18 -6.48
N GLY A 94 7.36 3.44 -7.07
CA GLY A 94 7.83 3.69 -8.43
C GLY A 94 6.72 3.57 -9.49
N ILE A 95 5.82 2.59 -9.35
CA ILE A 95 4.66 2.42 -10.23
C ILE A 95 3.71 3.61 -10.10
N LEU A 96 3.39 4.02 -8.87
CA LEU A 96 2.52 5.17 -8.60
C LEU A 96 3.07 6.45 -9.24
N VAL A 97 4.36 6.74 -9.06
CA VAL A 97 5.01 7.90 -9.68
C VAL A 97 4.92 7.87 -11.21
N ARG A 98 5.19 6.72 -11.83
CA ARG A 98 5.09 6.58 -13.29
C ARG A 98 3.68 6.76 -13.80
N LEU A 99 2.69 6.30 -13.04
CA LEU A 99 1.29 6.44 -13.41
C LEU A 99 0.87 7.92 -13.44
N TRP A 100 1.31 8.72 -12.46
CA TRP A 100 1.08 10.18 -12.50
C TRP A 100 1.67 10.82 -13.75
N LEU A 101 2.93 10.50 -14.07
CA LEU A 101 3.59 11.03 -15.27
C LEU A 101 2.88 10.59 -16.56
N ARG A 102 2.40 9.34 -16.62
CA ARG A 102 1.65 8.81 -17.77
C ARG A 102 0.32 9.51 -17.96
N VAL A 103 -0.40 9.82 -16.88
CA VAL A 103 -1.67 10.58 -16.97
C VAL A 103 -1.41 11.95 -17.59
N ASP A 104 -0.35 12.64 -17.18
CA ASP A 104 -0.02 13.97 -17.73
C ASP A 104 0.42 13.87 -19.20
N ALA A 105 1.20 12.85 -19.54
CA ALA A 105 1.60 12.58 -20.93
C ALA A 105 0.40 12.32 -21.85
N VAL A 106 -0.56 11.50 -21.38
CA VAL A 106 -1.77 11.19 -22.14
C VAL A 106 -2.62 12.44 -22.35
N LYS A 107 -2.78 13.30 -21.34
CA LYS A 107 -3.49 14.58 -21.51
C LYS A 107 -2.87 15.47 -22.59
N ALA A 108 -1.54 15.47 -22.71
CA ALA A 108 -0.83 16.27 -23.70
C ALA A 108 -0.95 15.68 -25.13
N ALA A 109 -0.88 14.35 -25.27
CA ALA A 109 -0.85 13.69 -26.57
C ALA A 109 -2.25 13.43 -27.16
N LEU A 110 -3.23 13.09 -26.33
CA LEU A 110 -4.54 12.60 -26.77
C LEU A 110 -5.38 13.61 -27.56
N PRO A 111 -5.33 14.94 -27.32
CA PRO A 111 -6.03 15.92 -28.15
C PRO A 111 -5.63 15.85 -29.63
N GLY A 112 -4.36 15.55 -29.93
CA GLY A 112 -3.88 15.41 -31.31
C GLY A 112 -4.28 14.11 -32.01
N LEU A 113 -4.83 13.14 -31.27
CA LEU A 113 -5.25 11.82 -31.78
C LEU A 113 -6.77 11.69 -31.90
N LYS A 114 -7.52 12.59 -31.27
CA LYS A 114 -8.98 12.57 -31.27
C LYS A 114 -9.51 13.16 -32.59
N PRO A 115 -10.46 12.50 -33.28
CA PRO A 115 -11.16 13.12 -34.40
C PRO A 115 -11.92 14.38 -33.93
N ASP A 116 -11.95 15.43 -34.75
CA ASP A 116 -12.66 16.66 -34.45
C ASP A 116 -14.17 16.47 -34.65
N VAL A 117 -14.78 15.79 -33.68
CA VAL A 117 -16.22 15.65 -33.56
C VAL A 117 -16.65 16.70 -32.55
N GLY A 118 -17.61 17.56 -32.93
CA GLY A 118 -18.13 18.64 -32.08
C GLY A 118 -18.55 18.17 -30.68
N PRO A 119 -18.76 19.10 -29.73
CA PRO A 119 -18.96 18.76 -28.31
C PRO A 119 -20.02 17.68 -28.13
N ASP A 120 -19.67 16.62 -27.38
CA ASP A 120 -20.57 15.51 -27.07
C ASP A 120 -21.61 15.94 -26.03
N ASP A 121 -22.57 16.76 -26.46
CA ASP A 121 -23.71 17.22 -25.65
C ASP A 121 -24.77 16.12 -25.44
N SER A 122 -24.56 14.94 -26.03
CA SER A 122 -25.53 13.83 -26.05
C SER A 122 -25.48 12.93 -24.81
N ALA A 123 -24.47 13.07 -23.95
CA ALA A 123 -24.26 12.19 -22.81
C ALA A 123 -25.27 12.46 -21.68
N ARG A 124 -26.35 11.67 -21.66
CA ARG A 124 -27.25 11.57 -20.51
C ARG A 124 -26.43 11.19 -19.27
N THR A 125 -26.39 12.09 -18.30
CA THR A 125 -25.80 11.84 -16.98
C THR A 125 -26.57 10.73 -16.29
N GLY A 126 -25.88 9.78 -15.67
CA GLY A 126 -26.55 8.64 -15.04
C GLY A 126 -25.71 7.37 -15.02
N ASP A 127 -26.35 6.29 -14.61
CA ASP A 127 -25.72 4.98 -14.51
C ASP A 127 -25.76 4.24 -15.84
N ILE A 128 -24.64 3.59 -16.17
CA ILE A 128 -24.48 2.77 -17.36
C ILE A 128 -23.87 1.43 -16.98
N GLU A 129 -24.20 0.38 -17.74
CA GLU A 129 -23.54 -0.91 -17.64
C GLU A 129 -22.41 -1.02 -18.66
N THR A 130 -21.31 -1.66 -18.28
CA THR A 130 -20.14 -1.87 -19.13
C THR A 130 -19.64 -3.30 -19.01
N ALA A 131 -18.79 -3.75 -19.93
CA ALA A 131 -18.17 -5.08 -19.84
C ALA A 131 -17.32 -5.27 -18.57
N TYR A 132 -16.91 -4.16 -17.93
CA TYR A 132 -16.11 -4.15 -16.70
C TYR A 132 -16.95 -3.92 -15.43
N GLY A 133 -18.28 -3.86 -15.57
CA GLY A 133 -19.24 -3.63 -14.49
C GLY A 133 -19.93 -2.26 -14.56
N PRO A 134 -20.69 -1.89 -13.51
CA PRO A 134 -21.48 -0.68 -13.51
C PRO A 134 -20.57 0.57 -13.48
N ALA A 135 -20.86 1.53 -14.34
CA ALA A 135 -20.19 2.82 -14.40
C ALA A 135 -21.20 3.98 -14.30
N THR A 136 -20.70 5.18 -14.06
CA THR A 136 -21.50 6.40 -14.00
C THR A 136 -20.92 7.44 -14.93
N VAL A 137 -21.80 8.13 -15.65
CA VAL A 137 -21.48 9.23 -16.55
C VAL A 137 -21.72 10.53 -15.82
N THR A 138 -20.68 11.35 -15.71
CA THR A 138 -20.67 12.62 -14.97
C THR A 138 -20.09 13.74 -15.83
N ARG A 139 -20.46 14.99 -15.51
CA ARG A 139 -19.94 16.18 -16.20
C ARG A 139 -18.65 16.72 -15.58
N THR A 140 -18.40 16.39 -14.32
CA THR A 140 -17.23 16.83 -13.55
C THR A 140 -16.48 15.63 -12.99
N VAL A 141 -15.17 15.79 -12.76
CA VAL A 141 -14.34 14.73 -12.19
C VAL A 141 -14.91 14.32 -10.82
N PRO A 142 -15.22 13.03 -10.60
CA PRO A 142 -15.75 12.58 -9.32
C PRO A 142 -14.78 12.85 -8.19
N GLU A 143 -15.29 13.28 -7.04
CA GLU A 143 -14.47 13.44 -5.84
C GLU A 143 -13.84 12.10 -5.41
N LYS A 144 -12.65 12.20 -4.82
CA LYS A 144 -11.99 11.02 -4.25
C LYS A 144 -12.82 10.47 -3.09
N LEU A 145 -13.14 9.18 -3.18
CA LEU A 145 -13.78 8.43 -2.09
C LEU A 145 -12.98 8.59 -0.79
N ALA A 146 -13.66 8.57 0.36
CA ALA A 146 -13.02 8.73 1.67
C ALA A 146 -11.89 7.72 1.88
N ILE A 147 -12.09 6.48 1.47
CA ILE A 147 -11.10 5.39 1.55
C ILE A 147 -9.84 5.73 0.74
N HIS A 148 -9.96 6.38 -0.42
CA HIS A 148 -8.80 6.79 -1.21
C HIS A 148 -8.01 7.93 -0.55
N ARG A 149 -8.71 8.89 0.05
CA ARG A 149 -8.07 9.98 0.81
C ARG A 149 -7.33 9.44 2.03
N MET A 150 -7.91 8.45 2.70
CA MET A 150 -7.28 7.75 3.81
C MET A 150 -6.03 6.99 3.33
N ALA A 151 -6.15 6.22 2.24
CA ALA A 151 -5.04 5.48 1.66
C ALA A 151 -3.85 6.38 1.32
N GLU A 152 -4.09 7.52 0.65
CA GLU A 152 -3.07 8.51 0.26
C GLU A 152 -2.30 9.10 1.45
N ARG A 153 -2.91 9.14 2.64
CA ARG A 153 -2.28 9.67 3.86
C ARG A 153 -1.61 8.60 4.70
N MET A 154 -2.23 7.43 4.81
CA MET A 154 -1.81 6.40 5.76
C MET A 154 -0.69 5.51 5.26
N TRP A 155 -0.52 5.35 3.94
CA TRP A 155 0.48 4.42 3.43
C TRP A 155 1.90 4.76 3.92
N LEU A 156 2.27 6.05 3.93
CA LEU A 156 3.61 6.47 4.30
C LEU A 156 3.90 6.21 5.78
N SER A 157 2.95 6.53 6.66
CA SER A 157 3.10 6.27 8.11
C SER A 157 3.25 4.78 8.41
N MET A 158 2.49 3.92 7.73
CA MET A 158 2.55 2.48 7.96
C MET A 158 3.86 1.87 7.42
N ILE A 159 4.31 2.29 6.23
CA ILE A 159 5.60 1.89 5.66
C ILE A 159 6.78 2.40 6.50
N ALA A 160 6.64 3.53 7.19
CA ALA A 160 7.68 4.03 8.09
C ALA A 160 7.68 3.31 9.45
N MET A 161 6.52 3.15 10.08
CA MET A 161 6.41 2.53 11.41
C MET A 161 6.70 1.04 11.41
N GLY A 162 6.25 0.31 10.39
CA GLY A 162 6.41 -1.14 10.32
C GLY A 162 7.87 -1.61 10.46
N PRO A 163 8.81 -1.11 9.65
CA PRO A 163 10.23 -1.45 9.76
C PRO A 163 10.86 -1.01 11.08
N MET A 164 10.43 0.12 11.65
CA MET A 164 10.90 0.55 12.97
C MET A 164 10.54 -0.47 14.04
N LEU A 165 9.30 -0.97 14.04
CA LEU A 165 8.87 -2.01 14.99
C LEU A 165 9.61 -3.33 14.78
N VAL A 166 9.84 -3.74 13.53
CA VAL A 166 10.64 -4.95 13.24
C VAL A 166 12.07 -4.79 13.74
N ALA A 167 12.67 -3.61 13.57
CA ALA A 167 14.01 -3.31 14.06
C ALA A 167 14.07 -3.30 15.60
N VAL A 168 13.07 -2.72 16.26
CA VAL A 168 12.94 -2.79 17.74
C VAL A 168 12.84 -4.24 18.21
N GLY A 169 12.02 -5.05 17.55
CA GLY A 169 11.91 -6.47 17.88
C GLY A 169 13.21 -7.25 17.61
N LEU A 170 14.00 -6.87 16.60
CA LEU A 170 15.34 -7.44 16.41
C LEU A 170 16.28 -7.09 17.57
N VAL A 171 16.24 -5.86 18.07
CA VAL A 171 17.03 -5.47 19.26
C VAL A 171 16.61 -6.33 20.46
N PHE A 172 15.31 -6.51 20.69
CA PHE A 172 14.84 -7.42 21.73
C PHE A 172 15.33 -8.86 21.52
N ALA A 173 15.39 -9.36 20.29
CA ALA A 173 15.84 -10.72 19.99
C ALA A 173 17.33 -10.91 20.31
N ILE A 174 18.15 -9.90 20.04
CA ILE A 174 19.57 -9.90 20.37
C ILE A 174 19.76 -9.85 21.89
N VAL A 175 18.99 -9.01 22.60
CA VAL A 175 19.04 -8.95 24.07
C VAL A 175 18.59 -10.27 24.69
N GLN A 176 17.49 -10.84 24.18
CA GLN A 176 16.97 -12.15 24.61
C GLN A 176 18.03 -13.25 24.50
N SER A 177 18.80 -13.29 23.40
CA SER A 177 19.83 -14.32 23.21
C SER A 177 20.98 -14.29 24.23
N GLY A 178 21.15 -13.20 24.98
CA GLY A 178 22.17 -13.09 26.03
C GLY A 178 21.63 -13.34 27.44
N GLU A 179 20.34 -13.63 27.57
CA GLU A 179 19.67 -13.72 28.87
C GLU A 179 19.76 -15.13 29.45
N THR A 180 20.05 -15.22 30.75
CA THR A 180 20.20 -16.50 31.47
C THR A 180 19.01 -16.80 32.39
N ASP A 181 18.28 -15.77 32.81
CA ASP A 181 17.05 -15.94 33.56
C ASP A 181 15.90 -16.40 32.66
N THR A 182 15.30 -17.55 32.97
CA THR A 182 14.27 -18.17 32.13
C THR A 182 12.99 -17.32 32.02
N GLY A 183 12.61 -16.62 33.08
CA GLY A 183 11.45 -15.73 33.08
C GLY A 183 11.65 -14.57 32.12
N THR A 184 12.75 -13.83 32.31
CA THR A 184 13.13 -12.68 31.48
C THR A 184 13.34 -13.10 30.02
N PHE A 185 13.95 -14.26 29.76
CA PHE A 185 14.10 -14.81 28.42
C PHE A 185 12.75 -15.01 27.71
N THR A 186 11.76 -15.56 28.44
CA THR A 186 10.43 -15.85 27.90
C THR A 186 9.63 -14.57 27.64
N ASP A 187 9.72 -13.59 28.55
CA ASP A 187 9.06 -12.28 28.40
C ASP A 187 9.61 -11.50 27.22
N LEU A 188 10.94 -11.47 27.05
CA LEU A 188 11.56 -10.89 25.88
C LEU A 188 11.12 -11.61 24.60
N GLY A 189 11.00 -12.94 24.63
CA GLY A 189 10.46 -13.72 23.51
C GLY A 189 9.05 -13.32 23.09
N ALA A 190 8.17 -12.99 24.05
CA ALA A 190 6.84 -12.47 23.76
C ALA A 190 6.92 -11.08 23.10
N LEU A 191 7.78 -10.19 23.61
CA LEU A 191 7.98 -8.85 23.05
C LEU A 191 8.55 -8.90 21.64
N VAL A 192 9.53 -9.77 21.38
CA VAL A 192 10.10 -10.00 20.05
C VAL A 192 9.00 -10.38 19.07
N GLN A 193 8.23 -11.43 19.39
CA GLN A 193 7.16 -11.89 18.52
C GLN A 193 6.09 -10.81 18.32
N GLY A 194 5.57 -10.21 19.39
CA GLY A 194 4.56 -9.18 19.31
C GLY A 194 5.00 -8.00 18.44
N THR A 195 6.16 -7.41 18.73
CA THR A 195 6.64 -6.20 18.03
C THR A 195 6.98 -6.46 16.57
N GLN A 196 7.68 -7.55 16.26
CA GLN A 196 8.08 -7.85 14.89
C GLN A 196 6.86 -8.15 14.01
N PHE A 197 5.91 -8.94 14.50
CA PHE A 197 4.72 -9.30 13.70
C PHE A 197 3.74 -8.15 13.54
N LEU A 198 3.57 -7.30 14.55
CA LEU A 198 2.87 -6.04 14.37
C LEU A 198 3.54 -5.22 13.28
N GLY A 199 4.88 -5.10 13.33
CA GLY A 199 5.66 -4.41 12.32
C GLY A 199 5.42 -4.95 10.90
N GLU A 200 5.45 -6.28 10.72
CA GLU A 200 5.13 -6.91 9.43
C GLU A 200 3.70 -6.62 8.95
N GLY A 201 2.72 -6.71 9.87
CA GLY A 201 1.33 -6.38 9.59
C GLY A 201 1.17 -4.94 9.12
N LEU A 202 1.87 -3.98 9.76
CA LEU A 202 1.88 -2.58 9.34
C LEU A 202 2.55 -2.39 7.97
N ILE A 203 3.63 -3.11 7.65
CA ILE A 203 4.24 -3.02 6.31
C ILE A 203 3.23 -3.50 5.24
N LEU A 204 2.56 -4.64 5.45
CA LEU A 204 1.56 -5.16 4.52
C LEU A 204 0.33 -4.23 4.41
N ALA A 205 -0.08 -3.61 5.51
CA ALA A 205 -1.13 -2.59 5.51
C ALA A 205 -0.70 -1.34 4.70
N GLY A 206 0.56 -0.91 4.86
CA GLY A 206 1.15 0.17 4.06
C GLY A 206 1.17 -0.15 2.57
N ILE A 207 1.54 -1.37 2.19
CA ILE A 207 1.47 -1.87 0.81
C ILE A 207 0.02 -1.84 0.29
N SER A 208 -0.93 -2.26 1.13
CA SER A 208 -2.35 -2.21 0.79
C SER A 208 -2.83 -0.78 0.53
N PHE A 209 -2.46 0.18 1.39
CA PHE A 209 -2.78 1.59 1.16
C PHE A 209 -2.07 2.17 -0.08
N LEU A 210 -0.86 1.73 -0.41
CA LEU A 210 -0.20 2.06 -1.67
C LEU A 210 -1.02 1.57 -2.88
N LEU A 211 -1.51 0.33 -2.85
CA LEU A 211 -2.39 -0.20 -3.90
C LEU A 211 -3.71 0.57 -4.00
N GLY A 212 -4.32 0.93 -2.87
CA GLY A 212 -5.49 1.81 -2.83
C GLY A 212 -5.22 3.18 -3.44
N THR A 213 -4.02 3.72 -3.23
CA THR A 213 -3.57 4.98 -3.83
C THR A 213 -3.36 4.85 -5.34
N ILE A 214 -2.80 3.74 -5.81
CA ILE A 214 -2.70 3.43 -7.25
C ILE A 214 -4.09 3.37 -7.88
N LEU A 215 -5.04 2.66 -7.26
CA LEU A 215 -6.43 2.56 -7.75
C LEU A 215 -7.12 3.93 -7.80
N SER A 216 -6.95 4.74 -6.75
CA SER A 216 -7.40 6.14 -6.72
C SER A 216 -6.85 6.92 -7.90
N SER A 217 -5.54 6.78 -8.17
CA SER A 217 -4.87 7.51 -9.23
C SER A 217 -5.28 7.05 -10.63
N LEU A 218 -5.58 5.77 -10.84
CA LEU A 218 -6.13 5.28 -12.12
C LEU A 218 -7.53 5.85 -12.37
N ARG A 219 -8.38 5.80 -11.34
CA ARG A 219 -9.76 6.30 -11.42
C ARG A 219 -9.81 7.80 -11.69
N SER A 220 -9.09 8.58 -10.89
CA SER A 220 -9.06 10.04 -11.02
C SER A 220 -8.30 10.48 -12.27
N GLY A 221 -7.14 9.88 -12.56
CA GLY A 221 -6.36 10.20 -13.76
C GLY A 221 -7.14 9.96 -15.06
N GLY A 222 -7.87 8.85 -15.16
CA GLY A 222 -8.74 8.59 -16.32
C GLY A 222 -9.90 9.57 -16.46
N ALA A 223 -10.47 10.03 -15.36
CA ALA A 223 -11.50 11.05 -15.36
C ALA A 223 -10.95 12.43 -15.76
N GLU A 224 -9.76 12.79 -15.27
CA GLU A 224 -9.08 14.04 -15.62
C GLU A 224 -8.71 14.09 -17.10
N VAL A 225 -8.30 12.97 -17.70
CA VAL A 225 -8.04 12.88 -19.15
C VAL A 225 -9.31 13.13 -19.95
N GLN A 226 -10.43 12.50 -19.57
CA GLN A 226 -11.72 12.71 -20.23
C GLN A 226 -12.19 14.17 -20.09
N GLN A 227 -12.02 14.77 -18.92
CA GLN A 227 -12.36 16.18 -18.70
C GLN A 227 -11.52 17.12 -19.58
N ALA A 228 -10.22 16.87 -19.69
CA ALA A 228 -9.31 17.69 -20.51
C ALA A 228 -9.68 17.65 -22.01
N LEU A 229 -10.31 16.57 -22.47
CA LEU A 229 -10.79 16.41 -23.85
C LEU A 229 -12.20 16.97 -24.09
N GLY A 230 -12.85 17.48 -23.04
CA GLY A 230 -14.25 17.94 -23.12
C GLY A 230 -15.25 16.83 -23.43
N VAL A 231 -14.91 15.56 -23.16
CA VAL A 231 -15.82 14.42 -23.37
C VAL A 231 -16.53 14.05 -22.07
N SER A 232 -17.65 13.34 -22.21
CA SER A 232 -18.39 12.83 -21.06
C SER A 232 -17.53 11.91 -20.20
N ILE A 233 -17.49 12.18 -18.88
CA ILE A 233 -16.62 11.47 -17.96
C ILE A 233 -17.32 10.18 -17.52
N LYS A 234 -16.85 9.04 -18.02
CA LYS A 234 -17.29 7.71 -17.61
C LYS A 234 -16.35 7.18 -16.53
N THR A 235 -16.88 6.89 -15.34
CA THR A 235 -16.11 6.26 -14.25
C THR A 235 -16.77 5.01 -13.73
N LEU A 236 -15.99 3.94 -13.57
CA LEU A 236 -16.45 2.69 -12.99
C LEU A 236 -16.90 2.91 -11.54
N LYS A 237 -18.03 2.33 -11.12
CA LYS A 237 -18.39 2.27 -9.71
C LYS A 237 -17.44 1.35 -8.95
N MET A 238 -17.42 1.45 -7.62
CA MET A 238 -16.50 0.65 -6.82
C MET A 238 -16.84 -0.84 -6.96
N PRO A 239 -15.96 -1.67 -7.54
CA PRO A 239 -16.26 -3.08 -7.76
C PRO A 239 -16.31 -3.83 -6.42
N PRO A 240 -17.05 -4.95 -6.33
CA PRO A 240 -17.15 -5.74 -5.10
C PRO A 240 -15.78 -6.18 -4.56
N SER A 241 -14.84 -6.51 -5.45
CA SER A 241 -13.47 -6.87 -5.11
C SER A 241 -12.72 -5.75 -4.37
N ALA A 242 -12.95 -4.48 -4.73
CA ALA A 242 -12.37 -3.34 -4.01
C ALA A 242 -12.92 -3.22 -2.59
N LYS A 243 -14.22 -3.47 -2.41
CA LYS A 243 -14.85 -3.42 -1.08
C LYS A 243 -14.35 -4.56 -0.19
N ALA A 244 -14.28 -5.76 -0.75
CA ALA A 244 -13.74 -6.94 -0.08
C ALA A 244 -12.26 -6.73 0.30
N PHE A 245 -11.45 -6.16 -0.59
CA PHE A 245 -10.07 -5.77 -0.30
C PHE A 245 -9.98 -4.89 0.96
N VAL A 246 -10.77 -3.81 1.02
CA VAL A 246 -10.75 -2.88 2.17
C VAL A 246 -11.17 -3.59 3.45
N GLY A 247 -12.22 -4.42 3.38
CA GLY A 247 -12.70 -5.20 4.53
C GLY A 247 -11.66 -6.19 5.05
N LEU A 248 -11.02 -6.95 4.16
CA LEU A 248 -9.98 -7.93 4.52
C LEU A 248 -8.74 -7.26 5.10
N MET A 249 -8.32 -6.14 4.53
CA MET A 249 -7.19 -5.37 5.05
C MET A 249 -7.48 -4.83 6.46
N ALA A 250 -8.66 -4.23 6.67
CA ALA A 250 -9.06 -3.76 8.00
C ALA A 250 -9.12 -4.91 9.02
N ALA A 251 -9.72 -6.05 8.64
CA ALA A 251 -9.79 -7.23 9.50
C ALA A 251 -8.39 -7.78 9.83
N GLY A 252 -7.51 -7.91 8.84
CA GLY A 252 -6.15 -8.41 9.06
C GLY A 252 -5.31 -7.51 9.97
N VAL A 253 -5.42 -6.19 9.82
CA VAL A 253 -4.74 -5.23 10.72
C VAL A 253 -5.31 -5.32 12.14
N MET A 254 -6.62 -5.44 12.30
CA MET A 254 -7.24 -5.62 13.61
C MET A 254 -6.76 -6.92 14.28
N VAL A 255 -6.66 -8.01 13.53
CA VAL A 255 -6.12 -9.29 14.03
C VAL A 255 -4.66 -9.12 14.46
N ALA A 256 -3.83 -8.43 13.67
CA ALA A 256 -2.43 -8.15 14.04
C ALA A 256 -2.33 -7.30 15.33
N MET A 257 -3.22 -6.32 15.52
CA MET A 257 -3.27 -5.53 16.75
C MET A 257 -3.71 -6.37 17.96
N VAL A 258 -4.74 -7.19 17.82
CA VAL A 258 -5.20 -8.09 18.89
C VAL A 258 -4.11 -9.09 19.25
N GLN A 259 -3.43 -9.66 18.25
CA GLN A 259 -2.30 -10.56 18.44
C GLN A 259 -1.16 -9.86 19.20
N PHE A 260 -0.79 -8.63 18.82
CA PHE A 260 0.22 -7.85 19.54
C PHE A 260 -0.15 -7.66 21.02
N VAL A 261 -1.39 -7.24 21.31
CA VAL A 261 -1.88 -7.09 22.67
C VAL A 261 -1.83 -8.43 23.42
N GLY A 262 -2.17 -9.54 22.75
CA GLY A 262 -2.03 -10.88 23.32
C GLY A 262 -0.61 -11.20 23.76
N TYR A 263 0.40 -10.86 22.95
CA TYR A 263 1.81 -11.04 23.34
C TYR A 263 2.21 -10.12 24.49
N LEU A 264 1.69 -8.88 24.57
CA LEU A 264 1.93 -8.00 25.72
C LEU A 264 1.27 -8.50 27.00
N VAL A 265 0.09 -9.11 26.90
CA VAL A 265 -0.57 -9.70 28.07
C VAL A 265 0.21 -10.93 28.55
N ALA A 266 0.77 -11.71 27.62
CA ALA A 266 1.54 -12.91 27.93
C ALA A 266 2.77 -12.63 28.81
N THR A 267 3.44 -11.47 28.68
CA THR A 267 4.59 -11.11 29.54
C THR A 267 4.25 -10.91 31.01
N GLY A 268 2.96 -10.86 31.37
CA GLY A 268 2.50 -10.72 32.75
C GLY A 268 1.91 -11.99 33.33
N GLN A 269 2.05 -13.14 32.65
CA GLN A 269 1.45 -14.41 33.05
C GLN A 269 2.51 -15.39 33.56
N ASP A 270 2.10 -16.30 34.43
CA ASP A 270 2.99 -17.34 34.98
C ASP A 270 3.47 -18.33 33.90
N ASP A 271 2.71 -18.51 32.81
CA ASP A 271 3.09 -19.32 31.65
C ASP A 271 2.79 -18.59 30.32
N PRO A 272 3.70 -17.75 29.84
CA PRO A 272 3.57 -17.05 28.55
C PRO A 272 3.57 -18.02 27.36
N THR A 273 4.17 -19.20 27.50
CA THR A 273 4.34 -20.14 26.37
C THR A 273 3.01 -20.74 25.93
N SER A 274 2.08 -20.94 26.88
CA SER A 274 0.71 -21.37 26.58
C SER A 274 -0.02 -20.40 25.64
N TRP A 275 0.24 -19.09 25.77
CA TRP A 275 -0.33 -18.05 24.90
C TRP A 275 0.23 -18.13 23.48
N PHE A 276 1.52 -18.45 23.33
CA PHE A 276 2.16 -18.51 22.02
C PHE A 276 1.53 -19.57 21.11
N ALA A 277 1.05 -20.68 21.69
CA ALA A 277 0.44 -21.78 20.96
C ALA A 277 -0.77 -21.35 20.11
N TRP A 278 -1.58 -20.39 20.59
CA TRP A 278 -2.71 -19.86 19.81
C TRP A 278 -2.39 -18.54 19.10
N LEU A 279 -1.49 -17.71 19.65
CA LEU A 279 -1.13 -16.43 19.04
C LEU A 279 -0.36 -16.61 17.72
N GLY A 280 0.41 -17.69 17.57
CA GLY A 280 1.06 -18.06 16.31
C GLY A 280 0.07 -18.27 15.16
N PRO A 281 -0.91 -19.19 15.27
CA PRO A 281 -1.96 -19.36 14.26
C PRO A 281 -2.77 -18.09 13.98
N VAL A 282 -3.13 -17.31 15.02
CA VAL A 282 -3.88 -16.06 14.87
C VAL A 282 -3.10 -15.03 14.05
N ARG A 283 -1.79 -14.94 14.25
CA ARG A 283 -0.90 -14.11 13.43
C ARG A 283 -0.98 -14.49 11.96
N GLU A 284 -0.78 -15.76 11.63
CA GLU A 284 -0.78 -16.22 10.23
C GLU A 284 -2.13 -15.97 9.56
N PHE A 285 -3.21 -16.16 10.30
CA PHE A 285 -4.55 -15.81 9.84
C PHE A 285 -4.66 -14.31 9.52
N GLY A 286 -4.19 -13.43 10.40
CA GLY A 286 -4.18 -11.98 10.18
C GLY A 286 -3.38 -11.58 8.93
N LEU A 287 -2.17 -12.12 8.76
CA LEU A 287 -1.34 -11.90 7.57
C LEU A 287 -2.03 -12.43 6.31
N GLY A 288 -2.64 -13.61 6.38
CA GLY A 288 -3.40 -14.23 5.30
C GLY A 288 -4.58 -13.38 4.84
N LEU A 289 -5.29 -12.72 5.76
CA LEU A 289 -6.35 -11.77 5.42
C LEU A 289 -5.81 -10.57 4.64
N ILE A 290 -4.69 -9.97 5.07
CA ILE A 290 -4.10 -8.82 4.37
C ILE A 290 -3.62 -9.23 2.97
N LEU A 291 -2.94 -10.37 2.86
CA LEU A 291 -2.46 -10.89 1.57
C LEU A 291 -3.62 -11.21 0.61
N SER A 292 -4.70 -11.80 1.13
CA SER A 292 -5.92 -12.04 0.34
C SER A 292 -6.53 -10.73 -0.16
N GLY A 293 -6.53 -9.69 0.69
CA GLY A 293 -6.89 -8.34 0.28
C GLY A 293 -6.00 -7.79 -0.84
N ILE A 294 -4.67 -7.94 -0.72
CA ILE A 294 -3.71 -7.50 -1.75
C ILE A 294 -4.01 -8.17 -3.09
N VAL A 295 -4.30 -9.47 -3.11
CA VAL A 295 -4.67 -10.20 -4.34
C VAL A 295 -5.93 -9.60 -4.97
N LEU A 296 -6.97 -9.32 -4.18
CA LEU A 296 -8.19 -8.66 -4.68
C LEU A 296 -7.94 -7.23 -5.17
N ALA A 297 -7.03 -6.50 -4.54
CA ALA A 297 -6.63 -5.17 -5.00
C ALA A 297 -5.94 -5.23 -6.36
N LEU A 298 -5.02 -6.18 -6.57
CA LEU A 298 -4.35 -6.39 -7.84
C LEU A 298 -5.32 -6.79 -8.95
N TYR A 299 -6.25 -7.70 -8.66
CA TYR A 299 -7.34 -8.06 -9.58
C TYR A 299 -8.14 -6.82 -9.98
N THR A 300 -8.52 -5.99 -9.01
CA THR A 300 -9.28 -4.76 -9.24
C THR A 300 -8.52 -3.75 -10.09
N ILE A 301 -7.23 -3.59 -9.86
CA ILE A 301 -6.36 -2.72 -10.66
C ILE A 301 -6.38 -3.19 -12.13
N GLY A 302 -6.31 -4.51 -12.37
CA GLY A 302 -6.45 -5.08 -13.71
C GLY A 302 -7.77 -4.72 -14.39
N THR A 303 -8.89 -4.89 -13.69
CA THR A 303 -10.23 -4.52 -14.19
C THR A 303 -10.33 -3.03 -14.54
N VAL A 304 -9.84 -2.16 -13.65
CA VAL A 304 -9.87 -0.71 -13.88
C VAL A 304 -8.97 -0.31 -15.04
N LEU A 305 -7.79 -0.92 -15.19
CA LEU A 305 -6.91 -0.68 -16.34
C LEU A 305 -7.58 -1.08 -17.66
N GLY A 306 -8.25 -2.23 -17.70
CA GLY A 306 -9.01 -2.68 -18.87
C GLY A 306 -10.10 -1.68 -19.27
N PHE A 307 -10.89 -1.23 -18.30
CA PHE A 307 -11.90 -0.19 -18.51
C PHE A 307 -11.31 1.12 -19.04
N GLN A 308 -10.20 1.60 -18.46
CA GLN A 308 -9.55 2.83 -18.93
C GLN A 308 -9.01 2.69 -20.35
N PHE A 309 -8.45 1.53 -20.70
CA PHE A 309 -7.96 1.27 -22.04
C PHE A 309 -9.10 1.24 -23.07
N GLU A 310 -10.20 0.54 -22.78
CA GLU A 310 -11.39 0.55 -23.63
C GLU A 310 -11.90 1.98 -23.84
N ARG A 311 -11.98 2.77 -22.76
CA ARG A 311 -12.44 4.15 -22.84
C ARG A 311 -11.55 5.03 -23.70
N LEU A 312 -10.22 4.92 -23.55
CA LEU A 312 -9.28 5.67 -24.38
C LEU A 312 -9.38 5.25 -25.86
N SER A 313 -9.51 3.95 -26.13
CA SER A 313 -9.71 3.43 -27.49
C SER A 313 -11.00 3.97 -28.12
N GLN A 314 -12.10 4.02 -27.36
CA GLN A 314 -13.36 4.60 -27.81
C GLN A 314 -13.20 6.07 -28.19
N ILE A 315 -12.54 6.86 -27.34
CA ILE A 315 -12.30 8.29 -27.58
C ILE A 315 -11.49 8.51 -28.86
N ILE A 316 -10.46 7.71 -29.09
CA ILE A 316 -9.61 7.81 -30.30
C ILE A 316 -10.40 7.42 -31.56
N ARG A 317 -11.27 6.41 -31.49
CA ARG A 317 -12.03 5.93 -32.65
C ARG A 317 -13.24 6.78 -32.98
N GLU A 318 -13.97 7.21 -31.95
CA GLU A 318 -15.30 7.81 -32.08
C GLU A 318 -15.31 9.31 -31.79
N GLY A 319 -14.25 9.85 -31.19
CA GLY A 319 -14.20 11.24 -30.73
C GLY A 319 -15.08 11.53 -29.52
N ARG A 320 -15.60 10.51 -28.82
CA ARG A 320 -16.53 10.67 -27.68
C ARG A 320 -16.41 9.59 -26.62
#